data_AF-A0AA38C2R4-F1
#
_entry.id   AF-A0AA38C2R4-F1
#
_cell.length_a   1.000
_cell.length_b   1.000
_cell.length_c   1.000
_cell.angle_alpha   90.00
_cell.angle_beta   90.00
_cell.angle_gamma   90.00
#
_symmetry.space_group_name_H-M   'P 1'
#
loop_
_entity.id
_entity.type
_entity.pdbx_description
1 polymer ?
#
loop_
_entity_poly.entity_id
_entity_poly.type
_entity_poly.pdbx_seq_one_letter_code
_entity_poly.pdbx_strand_id
1 'polypeptide(L)'
;EVESLMKLNGEQLKILYADMLDYHCIVDALNGCCGLFYTFDPPQYDEVMVEVEVRASHNVLEACAHIETRQKVVFTSFVAAVAWRDDKNLVADLHERHWSDVNLCRRLKKTAWALAMDKGVNMVTINTGLVVGLGSAYKTSRSTIAYLKGAAQMHENGLLASADL
;
A
#
# COMPACT_ATOMS: atom_id res chain seq x y z
N GLU A 1 -13.69 -2.81 15.91
CA GLU A 1 -13.76 -2.34 14.51
C GLU A 1 -14.25 -3.41 13.54
N VAL A 2 -13.59 -4.57 13.44
CA VAL A 2 -14.03 -5.66 12.53
C VAL A 2 -15.46 -6.14 12.81
N GLU A 3 -15.86 -6.33 14.07
CA GLU A 3 -17.25 -6.68 14.42
C GLU A 3 -18.27 -5.59 14.05
N SER A 4 -17.87 -4.32 14.08
CA SER A 4 -18.73 -3.21 13.68
C SER A 4 -18.90 -3.14 12.17
N LEU A 5 -17.85 -3.48 11.41
CA LEU A 5 -17.90 -3.62 9.95
C LEU A 5 -18.76 -4.82 9.55
N MET A 6 -18.62 -5.96 10.24
CA MET A 6 -19.44 -7.16 9.98
C MET A 6 -20.96 -6.89 10.08
N LYS A 7 -21.39 -5.92 10.90
CA LYS A 7 -22.79 -5.48 10.98
C LYS A 7 -23.29 -4.72 9.75
N LEU A 8 -22.39 -4.24 8.89
CA LEU A 8 -22.70 -3.56 7.63
C LEU A 8 -22.84 -4.54 6.46
N ASN A 9 -22.63 -5.84 6.69
CA ASN A 9 -22.76 -6.87 5.66
C ASN A 9 -24.22 -6.93 5.16
N GLY A 10 -24.43 -6.73 3.86
CA GLY A 10 -25.75 -6.57 3.26
C GLY A 10 -25.70 -6.61 1.73
N GLU A 11 -26.72 -6.10 1.05
CA GLU A 11 -26.86 -6.27 -0.41
C GLU A 11 -25.74 -5.61 -1.24
N GLN A 12 -25.13 -4.53 -0.74
CA GLN A 12 -24.10 -3.76 -1.46
C GLN A 12 -22.69 -3.93 -0.90
N LEU A 13 -22.53 -4.62 0.25
CA LEU A 13 -21.25 -4.84 0.91
C LEU A 13 -21.18 -6.28 1.39
N LYS A 14 -20.24 -7.04 0.82
CA LYS A 14 -19.90 -8.39 1.25
C LYS A 14 -18.56 -8.36 1.97
N ILE A 15 -18.53 -8.81 3.21
CA ILE A 15 -17.30 -8.92 3.98
C ILE A 15 -16.82 -10.37 3.94
N LEU A 16 -15.58 -10.54 3.51
CA LEU A 16 -14.92 -11.83 3.37
C LEU A 16 -13.70 -11.86 4.29
N TYR A 17 -13.48 -12.99 4.93
CA TYR A 17 -12.20 -13.27 5.56
C TYR A 17 -11.27 -13.84 4.49
N ALA A 18 -10.13 -13.17 4.28
CA ALA A 18 -9.11 -13.62 3.34
C ALA A 18 -7.73 -13.44 3.97
N ASP A 19 -6.95 -14.51 3.99
CA ASP A 19 -5.52 -14.43 4.27
C ASP A 19 -4.79 -14.09 2.97
N MET A 20 -4.02 -12.99 2.97
CA MET A 20 -3.26 -12.56 1.79
C MET A 20 -2.08 -13.50 1.45
N LEU A 21 -1.71 -14.41 2.36
CA LEU A 21 -0.73 -15.46 2.11
C LEU A 21 -1.36 -16.75 1.59
N ASP A 22 -2.69 -16.88 1.64
CA ASP A 22 -3.44 -17.98 1.05
C ASP A 22 -3.99 -17.57 -0.33
N TYR A 23 -3.38 -18.11 -1.37
CA TYR A 23 -3.78 -17.86 -2.75
C TYR A 23 -5.24 -18.22 -3.03
N HIS A 24 -5.76 -19.30 -2.46
CA HIS A 24 -7.14 -19.74 -2.71
C HIS A 24 -8.14 -18.77 -2.11
N CYS A 25 -7.90 -18.29 -0.89
CA CYS A 25 -8.72 -17.26 -0.27
C CYS A 25 -8.78 -15.98 -1.12
N ILE A 26 -7.67 -15.58 -1.74
CA ILE A 26 -7.61 -14.41 -2.60
C ILE A 26 -8.44 -14.63 -3.87
N VAL A 27 -8.25 -15.76 -4.56
CA VAL A 27 -9.01 -16.07 -5.79
C VAL A 27 -10.51 -16.08 -5.51
N ASP A 28 -10.94 -16.70 -4.41
CA ASP A 28 -12.34 -16.74 -4.01
C ASP A 28 -12.89 -15.33 -3.71
N ALA A 29 -12.08 -14.47 -3.07
CA ALA A 29 -12.47 -13.10 -2.77
C ALA A 29 -12.56 -12.21 -4.01
N LEU A 30 -11.73 -12.47 -5.02
CA LEU A 30 -11.67 -11.69 -6.26
C LEU A 30 -12.68 -12.18 -7.33
N ASN A 31 -13.28 -13.35 -7.14
CA ASN A 31 -14.20 -13.91 -8.13
C ASN A 31 -15.45 -13.02 -8.30
N GLY A 32 -15.75 -12.65 -9.54
CA GLY A 32 -16.84 -11.73 -9.87
C GLY A 32 -16.49 -10.23 -9.70
N CYS A 33 -15.29 -9.89 -9.23
CA CYS A 33 -14.83 -8.50 -9.16
C CYS A 33 -14.33 -8.00 -10.53
N CYS A 34 -14.61 -6.72 -10.82
CA CYS A 34 -14.13 -6.01 -12.01
C CYS A 34 -12.92 -5.10 -11.72
N GLY A 35 -12.61 -4.89 -10.44
CA GLY A 35 -11.47 -4.10 -10.00
C GLY A 35 -11.11 -4.44 -8.56
N LEU A 36 -9.87 -4.10 -8.20
CA LEU A 36 -9.28 -4.35 -6.90
C LEU A 36 -8.62 -3.07 -6.40
N PHE A 37 -8.86 -2.73 -5.14
CA PHE A 37 -8.09 -1.73 -4.40
C PHE A 37 -7.21 -2.48 -3.40
N TYR A 38 -5.93 -2.62 -3.71
CA TYR A 38 -4.98 -3.27 -2.82
C TYR A 38 -4.43 -2.25 -1.82
N THR A 39 -4.61 -2.55 -0.54
CA THR A 39 -4.07 -1.77 0.58
C THR A 39 -3.49 -2.74 1.60
N PHE A 40 -2.28 -2.46 2.07
CA PHE A 40 -1.60 -3.22 3.10
C PHE A 40 -1.26 -2.28 4.25
N ASP A 41 -1.95 -2.43 5.38
CA ASP A 41 -1.73 -1.61 6.58
C ASP A 41 -1.42 -2.53 7.76
N PRO A 42 -0.14 -2.91 7.93
CA PRO A 42 0.23 -3.80 9.01
C PRO A 42 0.34 -3.01 10.33
N PRO A 43 0.13 -3.66 11.48
CA PRO A 43 0.22 -2.98 12.76
C PRO A 43 1.61 -2.39 13.03
N GLN A 44 2.68 -2.92 12.43
CA GLN A 44 4.01 -2.37 12.53
C GLN A 44 4.75 -2.61 11.22
N TYR A 45 5.54 -1.62 10.79
CA TYR A 45 6.40 -1.74 9.62
C TYR A 45 7.84 -2.05 10.07
N ASP A 46 8.25 -3.29 9.90
CA ASP A 46 9.59 -3.84 10.10
C ASP A 46 10.00 -4.72 8.90
N GLU A 47 11.23 -5.24 8.90
CA GLU A 47 11.75 -6.03 7.77
C GLU A 47 10.89 -7.27 7.47
N VAL A 48 10.37 -7.93 8.52
CA VAL A 48 9.50 -9.10 8.37
C VAL A 48 8.20 -8.70 7.69
N MET A 49 7.59 -7.61 8.12
CA MET A 49 6.32 -7.16 7.57
C MET A 49 6.43 -6.74 6.10
N VAL A 50 7.59 -6.23 5.70
CA VAL A 50 7.88 -5.93 4.29
C VAL A 50 7.92 -7.21 3.47
N GLU A 51 8.60 -8.26 3.96
CA GLU A 51 8.62 -9.55 3.26
C GLU A 51 7.21 -10.13 3.13
N VAL A 52 6.39 -9.97 4.17
CA VAL A 52 4.97 -10.35 4.13
C VAL A 52 4.23 -9.56 3.06
N GLU A 53 4.41 -8.24 2.98
CA GLU A 53 3.76 -7.40 1.96
C GLU A 53 4.21 -7.76 0.53
N VAL A 54 5.49 -8.04 0.32
CA VAL A 54 6.01 -8.49 -0.98
C VAL A 54 5.34 -9.81 -1.39
N ARG A 55 5.19 -10.76 -0.47
CA ARG A 55 4.53 -12.04 -0.76
C ARG A 55 3.02 -11.88 -0.97
N ALA A 56 2.37 -11.08 -0.14
CA ALA A 56 0.95 -10.76 -0.25
C ALA A 56 0.63 -10.09 -1.59
N SER A 57 1.39 -9.05 -1.96
CA SER A 57 1.23 -8.35 -3.24
C SER A 57 1.48 -9.29 -4.43
N HIS A 58 2.48 -10.17 -4.35
CA HIS A 58 2.73 -11.17 -5.37
C HIS A 58 1.53 -12.12 -5.54
N ASN A 59 1.02 -12.70 -4.46
CA ASN A 59 -0.14 -13.60 -4.51
C ASN A 59 -1.37 -12.92 -5.10
N VAL A 60 -1.62 -11.67 -4.70
CA VAL A 60 -2.76 -10.87 -5.18
C VAL A 60 -2.65 -10.60 -6.68
N LEU A 61 -1.51 -10.13 -7.16
CA LEU A 61 -1.31 -9.85 -8.58
C LEU A 61 -1.33 -11.13 -9.43
N GLU A 62 -0.77 -12.22 -8.92
CA GLU A 62 -0.85 -13.52 -9.58
C GLU A 62 -2.30 -14.00 -9.69
N ALA A 63 -3.10 -13.84 -8.62
CA ALA A 63 -4.52 -14.17 -8.65
C ALA A 63 -5.27 -13.28 -9.67
N CYS A 64 -5.03 -11.96 -9.68
CA CYS A 64 -5.61 -11.05 -10.67
C CYS A 64 -5.30 -11.46 -12.12
N ALA A 65 -4.16 -12.08 -12.38
CA ALA A 65 -3.76 -12.54 -13.70
C ALA A 65 -4.49 -13.82 -14.15
N HIS A 66 -4.89 -14.68 -13.22
CA HIS A 66 -5.49 -15.99 -13.51
C HIS A 66 -7.02 -15.99 -13.57
N ILE A 67 -7.67 -14.95 -13.03
CA ILE A 67 -9.12 -14.86 -13.01
C ILE A 67 -9.62 -14.40 -14.39
N GLU A 68 -10.71 -15.01 -14.88
CA GLU A 68 -11.25 -14.72 -16.21
C GLU A 68 -11.69 -13.25 -16.37
N THR A 69 -12.14 -12.63 -15.28
CA THR A 69 -12.48 -11.21 -15.27
C THR A 69 -11.21 -10.37 -15.24
N ARG A 70 -10.97 -9.59 -16.30
CA ARG A 70 -9.87 -8.61 -16.31
C ARG A 70 -10.10 -7.55 -15.24
N GLN A 71 -9.32 -7.61 -14.18
CA GLN A 71 -9.40 -6.66 -13.07
C GLN A 71 -8.52 -5.44 -13.34
N LYS A 72 -9.05 -4.26 -13.03
CA LYS A 72 -8.24 -3.05 -12.85
C LYS A 72 -7.74 -3.01 -11.41
N VAL A 73 -6.44 -3.05 -11.22
CA VAL A 73 -5.81 -3.03 -9.90
C VAL A 73 -5.36 -1.62 -9.57
N VAL A 74 -5.88 -1.05 -8.49
CA VAL A 74 -5.39 0.16 -7.86
C VAL A 74 -4.54 -0.26 -6.67
N PHE A 75 -3.23 -0.09 -6.80
CA PHE A 75 -2.26 -0.53 -5.82
C PHE A 75 -1.82 0.66 -4.95
N THR A 76 -2.10 0.59 -3.65
CA THR A 76 -1.67 1.60 -2.69
C THR A 76 -0.19 1.40 -2.38
N SER A 77 0.62 2.38 -2.76
CA SER A 77 2.03 2.53 -2.40
C SER A 77 2.18 3.75 -1.48
N PHE A 78 3.37 3.96 -0.92
CA PHE A 78 3.60 5.03 0.04
C PHE A 78 4.59 6.08 -0.47
N VAL A 79 4.49 7.32 0.02
CA VAL A 79 5.36 8.45 -0.37
C VAL A 79 6.83 8.23 0.00
N ALA A 80 7.13 7.42 1.02
CA ALA A 80 8.52 7.00 1.31
C ALA A 80 9.16 6.25 0.12
N ALA A 81 8.38 5.68 -0.80
CA ALA A 81 8.91 5.09 -2.01
C ALA A 81 9.51 6.12 -2.99
N VAL A 82 9.28 7.43 -2.77
CA VAL A 82 9.77 8.51 -3.64
C VAL A 82 10.52 9.61 -2.87
N ALA A 83 10.29 9.75 -1.57
CA ALA A 83 10.79 10.87 -0.76
C ALA A 83 12.23 10.74 -0.26
N TRP A 84 12.74 9.52 -0.02
CA TRP A 84 14.08 9.31 0.54
C TRP A 84 15.15 9.24 -0.55
N ARG A 85 15.79 10.36 -0.87
CA ARG A 85 16.83 10.44 -1.90
C ARG A 85 18.11 11.05 -1.33
N ASP A 86 19.25 10.65 -1.90
CA ASP A 86 20.57 11.20 -1.53
C ASP A 86 20.85 12.58 -2.17
N ASP A 87 20.03 13.03 -3.12
CA ASP A 87 20.19 14.36 -3.71
C ASP A 87 19.60 15.46 -2.81
N LYS A 88 20.47 16.33 -2.33
CA LYS A 88 20.16 17.44 -1.40
C LYS A 88 19.35 18.59 -2.03
N ASN A 89 18.79 18.40 -3.23
CA ASN A 89 17.96 19.42 -3.87
C ASN A 89 16.54 19.34 -3.31
N LEU A 90 16.39 20.06 -2.20
CA LEU A 90 15.19 20.28 -1.40
C LEU A 90 13.95 20.53 -2.27
N VAL A 91 12.98 19.62 -2.13
CA VAL A 91 11.51 19.86 -2.15
C VAL A 91 10.86 20.36 -3.44
N ALA A 92 11.56 21.00 -4.38
CA ALA A 92 10.88 21.73 -5.45
C ALA A 92 10.10 20.85 -6.45
N ASP A 93 10.49 19.59 -6.66
CA ASP A 93 9.95 18.76 -7.74
C ASP A 93 9.75 17.29 -7.32
N LEU A 94 8.89 16.98 -6.34
CA LEU A 94 8.45 15.59 -6.16
C LEU A 94 7.57 15.19 -7.35
N HIS A 95 8.00 14.17 -8.09
CA HIS A 95 7.34 13.64 -9.27
C HIS A 95 7.25 12.13 -9.20
N GLU A 96 6.28 11.54 -9.88
CA GLU A 96 6.02 10.10 -9.92
C GLU A 96 7.15 9.32 -10.62
N ARG A 97 8.05 10.05 -11.31
CA ARG A 97 9.26 9.50 -11.93
C ARG A 97 10.40 9.29 -10.94
N HIS A 98 10.32 9.87 -9.74
CA HIS A 98 11.34 9.74 -8.70
C HIS A 98 11.19 8.43 -7.92
N TRP A 99 12.31 7.91 -7.43
CA TRP A 99 12.39 6.67 -6.66
C TRP A 99 13.34 6.85 -5.49
N SER A 100 12.95 6.39 -4.30
CA SER A 100 13.80 6.47 -3.12
C SER A 100 15.00 5.51 -3.19
N ASP A 101 16.06 5.86 -2.45
CA ASP A 101 17.29 5.06 -2.31
C ASP A 101 17.22 3.95 -1.27
N VAL A 102 16.13 3.94 -0.50
CA VAL A 102 15.85 2.85 0.43
C VAL A 102 15.56 1.58 -0.37
N ASN A 103 16.53 0.68 -0.38
CA ASN A 103 16.52 -0.59 -1.11
C ASN A 103 15.23 -1.40 -0.90
N LEU A 104 14.58 -1.24 0.24
CA LEU A 104 13.38 -1.97 0.62
C LEU A 104 12.09 -1.41 -0.01
N CYS A 105 11.81 -0.11 0.11
CA CYS A 105 10.67 0.54 -0.56
C CYS A 105 10.76 0.43 -2.09
N ARG A 106 11.99 0.56 -2.61
CA ARG A 106 12.28 0.41 -4.03
C ARG A 106 11.98 -1.00 -4.54
N ARG A 107 12.34 -2.05 -3.77
CA ARG A 107 12.09 -3.43 -4.17
C ARG A 107 10.60 -3.70 -4.31
N LEU A 108 9.79 -3.38 -3.29
CA LEU A 108 8.37 -3.74 -3.27
C LEU A 108 7.57 -3.17 -4.45
N LYS A 109 7.68 -1.85 -4.69
CA LYS A 109 6.95 -1.21 -5.81
C LYS A 109 7.46 -1.70 -7.17
N LYS A 110 8.78 -1.90 -7.33
CA LYS A 110 9.34 -2.41 -8.59
C LYS A 110 8.96 -3.86 -8.85
N THR A 111 8.94 -4.72 -7.83
CA THR A 111 8.56 -6.13 -7.98
C THR A 111 7.08 -6.26 -8.33
N ALA A 112 6.21 -5.49 -7.68
CA ALA A 112 4.78 -5.46 -8.02
C ALA A 112 4.55 -4.99 -9.48
N TRP A 113 5.21 -3.91 -9.91
CA TRP A 113 5.12 -3.44 -11.30
C TRP A 113 5.69 -4.44 -12.31
N ALA A 114 6.85 -5.05 -12.02
CA ALA A 114 7.45 -6.05 -12.89
C ALA A 114 6.50 -7.25 -13.09
N LEU A 115 5.92 -7.75 -12.01
CA LEU A 115 4.96 -8.86 -12.06
C LEU A 115 3.69 -8.47 -12.81
N ALA A 116 3.12 -7.30 -12.53
CA ALA A 116 1.91 -6.84 -13.23
C ALA A 116 2.14 -6.71 -14.74
N MET A 117 3.30 -6.21 -15.17
CA MET A 117 3.67 -6.14 -16.59
C MET A 117 3.87 -7.52 -17.21
N ASP A 118 4.61 -8.41 -16.54
CA ASP A 118 4.86 -9.78 -17.00
C ASP A 118 3.56 -10.56 -17.20
N LYS A 119 2.62 -10.41 -16.27
CA LYS A 119 1.33 -11.11 -16.26
C LYS A 119 0.22 -10.39 -17.02
N GLY A 120 0.49 -9.21 -17.58
CA GLY A 120 -0.50 -8.42 -18.31
C GLY A 120 -1.64 -7.86 -17.45
N VAL A 121 -1.40 -7.66 -16.15
CA VAL A 121 -2.37 -7.07 -15.20
C VAL A 121 -2.46 -5.57 -15.42
N ASN A 122 -3.68 -5.05 -15.58
CA ASN A 122 -3.91 -3.61 -15.70
C ASN A 122 -3.85 -2.94 -14.32
N MET A 123 -2.65 -2.49 -13.95
CA MET A 123 -2.37 -1.90 -12.64
C MET A 123 -2.05 -0.41 -12.72
N VAL A 124 -2.56 0.36 -11.77
CA VAL A 124 -2.14 1.73 -11.46
C VAL A 124 -1.70 1.79 -10.01
N THR A 125 -0.70 2.62 -9.69
CA THR A 125 -0.26 2.85 -8.30
C THR A 125 -0.62 4.24 -7.82
N ILE A 126 -1.10 4.34 -6.59
CA ILE A 126 -1.26 5.62 -5.88
C ILE A 126 -0.18 5.67 -4.80
N ASN A 127 0.61 6.75 -4.75
CA ASN A 127 1.59 6.97 -3.69
C ASN A 127 0.97 7.89 -2.63
N THR A 128 0.53 7.32 -1.51
CA THR A 128 -0.12 8.08 -0.44
C THR A 128 0.90 8.71 0.50
N GLY A 129 0.62 9.94 0.93
CA GLY A 129 1.32 10.59 2.03
C GLY A 129 0.86 10.06 3.39
N LEU A 130 1.39 10.64 4.46
CA LEU A 130 0.88 10.40 5.81
C LEU A 130 -0.55 10.95 5.91
N VAL A 131 -1.54 10.08 6.03
CA VAL A 131 -2.93 10.49 6.24
C VAL A 131 -3.17 10.65 7.73
N VAL A 132 -3.41 11.89 8.17
CA VAL A 132 -3.78 12.24 9.56
C VAL A 132 -5.21 12.79 9.55
N GLY A 133 -6.08 12.29 10.41
CA GLY A 133 -7.49 12.66 10.45
C GLY A 133 -8.07 12.63 11.86
N LEU A 134 -9.11 13.44 12.11
CA LEU A 134 -9.82 13.48 13.38
C LEU A 134 -10.92 12.39 13.38
N GLY A 135 -10.68 11.27 14.07
CA GLY A 135 -11.67 10.21 14.28
C GLY A 135 -11.05 8.94 14.88
N SER A 136 -11.85 8.09 15.55
CA SER A 136 -11.32 6.88 16.20
C SER A 136 -10.69 5.87 15.21
N ALA A 137 -11.13 5.90 13.94
CA ALA A 137 -10.57 5.12 12.83
C ALA A 137 -9.19 5.61 12.35
N TYR A 138 -8.77 6.80 12.79
CA TYR A 138 -7.47 7.41 12.50
C TYR A 138 -6.61 7.53 13.76
N LYS A 139 -6.93 6.78 14.83
CA LYS A 139 -5.98 6.59 15.93
C LYS A 139 -4.66 6.19 15.30
N THR A 140 -3.63 7.02 15.52
CA THR A 140 -2.27 6.91 15.00
C THR A 140 -1.89 5.44 15.00
N SER A 141 -2.04 4.78 13.85
CA SER A 141 -1.75 3.36 13.77
C SER A 141 -0.27 3.22 14.12
N ARG A 142 0.13 2.11 14.74
CA ARG A 142 1.56 1.85 14.93
C ARG A 142 2.30 1.83 13.57
N SER A 143 1.61 1.57 12.45
CA SER A 143 2.07 1.83 11.09
C SER A 143 2.37 3.32 10.83
N THR A 144 1.51 4.24 11.28
CA THR A 144 1.71 5.70 11.25
C THR A 144 2.98 6.13 11.99
N ILE A 145 3.28 5.52 13.13
CA ILE A 145 4.51 5.79 13.90
C ILE A 145 5.75 5.25 13.17
N ALA A 146 5.64 4.11 12.48
CA ALA A 146 6.74 3.58 11.68
C ALA A 146 7.11 4.52 10.51
N TYR A 147 6.15 5.25 9.95
CA TYR A 147 6.41 6.30 8.94
C TYR A 147 7.20 7.49 9.47
N LEU A 148 7.21 7.71 10.79
CA LEU A 148 8.01 8.76 11.43
C LEU A 148 9.42 8.28 11.80
N LYS A 149 9.81 7.05 11.48
CA LYS A 149 11.22 6.61 11.60
C LYS A 149 12.05 7.41 10.59
N GLY A 150 12.78 8.40 11.09
CA GLY A 150 13.50 9.39 10.27
C GLY A 150 12.76 10.73 10.14
N ALA A 151 11.70 10.99 10.91
CA ALA A 151 10.98 12.27 10.90
C ALA A 151 11.89 13.50 11.07
N ALA A 152 12.96 13.40 11.86
CA ALA A 152 13.97 14.47 11.97
C ALA A 152 14.62 14.79 10.61
N GLN A 153 15.04 13.76 9.87
CA GLN A 153 15.61 13.92 8.52
C GLN A 153 14.56 14.38 7.51
N MET A 154 13.33 13.91 7.62
CA MET A 154 12.23 14.39 6.76
C MET A 154 11.92 15.87 7.00
N HIS A 155 11.97 16.32 8.26
CA HIS A 155 11.78 17.73 8.62
C HIS A 155 12.95 18.58 8.11
N GLU A 156 14.19 18.15 8.33
CA GLU A 156 15.40 18.81 7.78
C GLU A 156 15.35 18.92 6.25
N ASN A 157 14.80 17.90 5.59
CA ASN A 157 14.66 17.86 4.13
C ASN A 157 13.37 18.51 3.61
N GLY A 158 12.54 19.12 4.46
CA GLY A 158 11.28 19.78 4.08
C GLY A 158 10.20 18.83 3.51
N LEU A 159 10.31 17.54 3.79
CA LEU A 159 9.37 16.47 3.38
C LEU A 159 8.33 16.14 4.45
N LEU A 160 8.47 16.76 5.63
CA LEU A 160 7.52 16.66 6.74
C LEU A 160 7.17 18.07 7.22
N ALA A 161 5.89 18.42 7.12
CA ALA A 161 5.33 19.62 7.72
C ALA A 161 4.27 19.20 8.74
N SER A 162 4.37 19.73 9.96
CA SER A 162 3.32 19.64 10.97
C SER A 162 2.62 20.99 11.07
N ALA A 163 1.30 20.99 11.05
CA ALA A 163 0.51 22.14 11.46
C ALA A 163 -0.09 21.79 12.84
N ASP A 164 0.24 22.58 13.85
CA ASP A 164 -0.50 22.55 15.11
C ASP A 164 -1.90 23.12 14.84
N LEU A 165 -2.94 22.37 15.21
CA LEU A 165 -4.34 22.80 15.16
C LEU A 165 -4.73 23.53 16.44
#